data_AF-A0A1K0FKW2-F1
#
_entry.id   AF-A0A1K0FKW2-F1
#
_cell.length_a   1.000
_cell.length_b   1.000
_cell.length_c   1.000
_cell.angle_alpha   90.00
_cell.angle_beta   90.00
_cell.angle_gamma   90.00
#
_symmetry.space_group_name_H-M   'P 1'
#
loop_
_entity.id
_entity.type
_entity.pdbx_description
1 polymer ?
#
loop_
_entity_poly.entity_id
_entity_poly.type
_entity_poly.pdbx_seq_one_letter_code
_entity_poly.pdbx_strand_id
1 'polypeptide(L)'
;MTALVAAQPVYLPDEFAVCETPAAPVVLAWLVPLTQAEAHFAHTQGWAALEDVFVQHDPDLTDHERASVQLPDTRRRDADR
;
A
#
# COMPACT_ATOMS: atom_id res chain seq x y z
N MET A 1 -11.47 -4.52 -7.27
CA MET A 1 -10.03 -4.17 -7.12
C MET A 1 -9.26 -4.69 -8.33
N THR A 2 -8.21 -3.99 -8.79
CA THR A 2 -7.55 -4.28 -10.09
C THR A 2 -6.05 -4.49 -10.00
N ALA A 3 -5.43 -4.23 -8.84
CA ALA A 3 -4.00 -4.38 -8.63
C ALA A 3 -3.72 -4.84 -7.19
N LEU A 4 -2.49 -5.29 -6.97
CA LEU A 4 -1.95 -5.68 -5.66
C LEU A 4 -0.64 -4.93 -5.44
N VAL A 5 -0.40 -4.52 -4.20
CA VAL A 5 0.92 -4.07 -3.73
C VAL A 5 1.44 -5.05 -2.68
N ALA A 6 2.72 -5.39 -2.77
CA ALA A 6 3.39 -6.19 -1.76
C ALA A 6 3.88 -5.26 -0.64
N ALA A 7 3.42 -5.51 0.58
CA ALA A 7 3.73 -4.73 1.78
C ALA A 7 4.08 -5.65 2.96
N GLN A 8 4.56 -5.06 4.05
CA GLN A 8 4.72 -5.78 5.32
C GLN A 8 3.34 -6.17 5.88
N PRO A 9 3.17 -7.36 6.48
CA PRO A 9 1.92 -7.79 7.11
C PRO A 9 1.66 -7.05 8.43
N VAL A 10 1.26 -5.78 8.36
CA VAL A 10 1.13 -4.87 9.52
C VAL A 10 0.04 -5.25 10.54
N TYR A 11 -0.89 -6.15 10.21
CA TYR A 11 -1.86 -6.68 11.17
C TYR A 11 -1.32 -7.85 12.01
N LEU A 12 -0.13 -8.34 11.69
CA LEU A 12 0.57 -9.37 12.43
C LEU A 12 1.78 -8.74 13.16
N PRO A 13 2.33 -9.42 14.18
CA PRO A 13 3.56 -8.96 14.82
C PRO A 13 4.69 -8.77 13.80
N ASP A 14 5.55 -7.77 13.99
CA ASP A 14 6.66 -7.47 13.06
C ASP A 14 7.57 -8.68 12.80
N GLU A 15 7.75 -9.54 13.80
CA GLU A 15 8.50 -10.80 13.72
C GLU A 15 7.90 -11.82 12.74
N PHE A 16 6.64 -11.66 12.32
CA PHE A 16 6.02 -12.50 11.31
C PHE A 16 6.54 -12.19 9.89
N ALA A 17 7.04 -10.97 9.63
CA ALA A 17 7.41 -10.53 8.30
C ALA A 17 8.61 -11.31 7.71
N VAL A 18 9.47 -11.86 8.56
CA VAL A 18 10.67 -12.58 8.15
C VAL A 18 10.83 -13.86 8.97
N CYS A 19 10.91 -14.99 8.28
CA CYS A 19 11.24 -16.28 8.86
C CYS A 19 12.71 -16.61 8.54
N GLU A 20 13.55 -16.64 9.57
CA GLU A 20 14.95 -17.01 9.43
C GLU A 20 15.10 -18.53 9.19
N THR A 21 15.82 -18.91 8.12
CA THR A 21 16.13 -20.32 7.83
C THR A 21 17.62 -20.54 7.62
N PRO A 22 18.14 -21.77 7.76
CA PRO A 22 19.56 -22.06 7.54
C PRO A 22 20.06 -21.74 6.12
N ALA A 23 19.16 -21.70 5.13
CA ALA A 23 19.53 -21.42 3.74
C ALA A 23 19.53 -19.92 3.44
N ALA A 24 18.44 -19.23 3.81
CA ALA A 24 18.25 -17.79 3.64
C ALA A 24 17.02 -17.29 4.41
N PRO A 25 16.92 -15.99 4.73
CA PRO A 25 15.69 -15.39 5.25
C PRO A 25 14.54 -15.52 4.25
N VAL A 26 13.36 -15.90 4.73
CA VAL A 26 12.12 -15.96 3.94
C VAL A 26 11.23 -14.79 4.31
N VAL A 27 10.94 -13.92 3.35
CA VAL A 27 10.06 -12.75 3.55
C VAL A 27 8.61 -13.15 3.28
N LEU A 28 7.74 -12.91 4.26
CA LEU A 28 6.30 -13.06 4.13
C LEU A 28 5.68 -11.71 3.76
N ALA A 29 5.31 -11.55 2.49
CA ALA A 29 4.69 -10.32 1.99
C ALA A 29 3.16 -10.41 2.06
N TRP A 30 2.53 -9.34 2.53
CA TRP A 30 1.08 -9.16 2.43
C TRP A 30 0.75 -8.49 1.10
N LEU A 31 -0.15 -9.11 0.34
CA LEU A 31 -0.68 -8.55 -0.90
C LEU A 31 -1.91 -7.73 -0.60
N VAL A 32 -1.73 -6.42 -0.49
CA VAL A 32 -2.81 -5.46 -0.25
C VAL A 32 -3.48 -5.15 -1.59
N PRO A 33 -4.80 -5.34 -1.72
CA PRO A 33 -5.49 -5.04 -2.96
C PRO A 33 -5.87 -3.56 -3.05
N LEU A 34 -5.68 -3.03 -4.25
CA LEU A 34 -5.86 -1.62 -4.58
C LEU A 34 -7.03 -1.45 -5.55
N THR A 35 -7.77 -0.36 -5.37
CA THR A 35 -8.66 0.14 -6.42
C THR A 35 -7.85 0.66 -7.61
N GLN A 36 -8.50 0.86 -8.75
CA GLN A 36 -7.82 1.41 -9.93
C GLN A 36 -7.26 2.82 -9.67
N ALA A 37 -7.96 3.65 -8.89
CA ALA A 37 -7.52 5.00 -8.54
C ALA A 37 -6.30 4.98 -7.61
N GLU A 38 -6.32 4.12 -6.58
CA GLU A 38 -5.19 3.93 -5.66
C GLU A 38 -3.95 3.40 -6.39
N ALA A 39 -4.12 2.41 -7.28
CA ALA A 39 -3.03 1.87 -8.07
C ALA A 39 -2.39 2.93 -8.99
N HIS A 40 -3.22 3.76 -9.63
CA HIS A 40 -2.73 4.87 -10.44
C HIS A 40 -2.00 5.92 -9.60
N PHE A 41 -2.52 6.25 -8.41
CA PHE A 41 -1.88 7.18 -7.50
C PHE A 41 -0.53 6.65 -7.00
N ALA A 42 -0.46 5.40 -6.53
CA ALA A 42 0.79 4.77 -6.12
C ALA A 42 1.82 4.72 -7.25
N HIS A 43 1.39 4.47 -8.49
CA HIS A 43 2.28 4.46 -9.66
C HIS A 43 2.84 5.86 -9.97
N THR A 44 2.08 6.92 -9.74
CA THR A 44 2.46 8.30 -10.11
C THR A 44 3.12 9.08 -8.99
N GLN A 45 2.72 8.86 -7.74
CA GLN A 45 3.23 9.56 -6.55
C GLN A 45 4.13 8.68 -5.66
N GLY A 46 4.16 7.37 -5.91
CA GLY A 46 4.90 6.40 -5.10
C GLY A 46 4.06 5.75 -4.01
N TRP A 47 4.49 4.56 -3.58
CA TRP A 47 3.82 3.79 -2.52
C TRP A 47 3.73 4.56 -1.20
N ALA A 48 4.82 5.18 -0.75
CA ALA A 48 4.87 5.91 0.52
C ALA A 48 3.78 7.00 0.61
N ALA A 49 3.51 7.70 -0.49
CA ALA A 49 2.45 8.71 -0.52
C ALA A 49 1.05 8.10 -0.38
N LEU A 50 0.81 6.91 -0.91
CA LEU A 50 -0.46 6.20 -0.74
C LEU A 50 -0.58 5.63 0.68
N GLU A 51 0.52 5.13 1.23
CA GLU A 51 0.59 4.62 2.60
C GLU A 51 0.24 5.72 3.62
N ASP A 52 0.74 6.95 3.43
CA ASP A 52 0.33 8.10 4.24
C ASP A 52 -1.18 8.36 4.20
N VAL A 53 -1.81 8.16 3.04
CA VAL A 53 -3.28 8.31 2.88
C VAL A 53 -4.01 7.18 3.59
N PHE A 54 -3.51 5.94 3.51
CA PHE A 54 -4.07 4.82 4.26
C PHE A 54 -3.97 5.03 5.77
N VAL A 55 -2.85 5.53 6.28
CA VAL A 55 -2.70 5.87 7.70
C VAL A 55 -3.71 6.94 8.13
N GLN A 56 -3.98 7.94 7.30
CA GLN A 56 -4.93 9.01 7.62
C GLN A 56 -6.39 8.56 7.61
N HIS A 57 -6.75 7.68 6.69
CA HIS A 57 -8.14 7.24 6.49
C HIS A 57 -8.49 5.94 7.21
N ASP A 58 -7.49 5.16 7.63
CA ASP A 58 -7.62 3.86 8.28
C ASP A 58 -8.65 2.92 7.60
N PRO A 59 -8.53 2.66 6.29
CA PRO A 59 -9.45 1.74 5.61
C PRO A 59 -9.21 0.30 6.06
N ASP A 60 -10.25 -0.52 6.06
CA ASP A 60 -10.10 -1.98 6.21
C ASP A 60 -9.48 -2.56 4.93
N LEU A 61 -8.15 -2.73 4.92
CA LEU A 61 -7.40 -3.25 3.78
C LEU A 61 -7.64 -4.75 3.52
N THR A 62 -8.37 -5.45 4.39
CA THR A 62 -8.79 -6.84 4.18
C THR A 62 -10.14 -6.95 3.46
N ASP A 63 -10.94 -5.88 3.46
CA ASP A 63 -12.20 -5.83 2.73
C ASP A 63 -11.94 -5.57 1.23
N HIS A 64 -12.21 -6.58 0.40
CA HIS A 64 -12.06 -6.51 -1.05
C HIS A 64 -13.15 -5.70 -1.77
N GLU A 65 -14.27 -5.43 -1.08
CA GLU A 65 -15.40 -4.66 -1.59
C GLU A 65 -15.36 -3.19 -1.15
N ARG A 66 -14.37 -2.80 -0.33
CA ARG A 66 -14.22 -1.43 0.17
C ARG A 66 -14.16 -0.39 -0.96
N ALA A 67 -14.67 0.79 -0.67
CA ALA A 67 -14.49 1.95 -1.52
C ALA A 67 -13.03 2.45 -1.49
N SER A 68 -12.65 3.20 -2.52
CA SER A 68 -11.36 3.90 -2.54
C SER A 68 -11.30 4.95 -1.44
N VAL A 69 -10.12 5.13 -0.84
CA VAL A 69 -9.85 6.30 0.01
C VAL A 69 -9.91 7.59 -0.81
N GLN A 70 -10.12 8.71 -0.12
CA GLN A 70 -10.03 10.03 -0.76
C GLN A 70 -8.56 10.34 -1.06
N LEU A 71 -8.23 10.51 -2.34
CA LEU A 71 -6.87 10.76 -2.79
C LEU A 71 -6.62 12.28 -2.92
N PRO A 72 -5.43 12.78 -2.51
CA PRO A 72 -5.05 14.18 -2.71
C PRO A 72 -5.02 14.57 -4.20
N ASP A 73 -5.37 15.82 -4.51
CA ASP A 73 -5.25 16.34 -5.88
C ASP A 73 -3.78 16.60 -6.23
N THR A 74 -3.26 15.92 -7.24
CA THR A 74 -1.83 15.89 -7.57
C THR A 74 -1.42 16.94 -8.63
N ARG A 75 -2.36 17.72 -9.16
CA ARG A 75 -2.14 18.67 -10.28
C ARG A 75 -1.38 19.97 -9.93
N ARG A 76 -0.58 20.00 -8.85
CA ARG A 76 0.01 21.27 -8.33
C ARG A 76 1.54 21.34 -8.28
N ARG A 77 2.29 20.48 -8.98
CA ARG A 77 3.77 20.46 -8.92
C ARG A 77 4.53 20.78 -10.21
N ASP A 78 3.86 21.06 -11.33
CA ASP A 78 4.55 21.31 -12.61
C ASP A 78 4.62 22.79 -13.03
N ALA A 79 4.17 23.73 -12.20
CA ALA A 79 4.09 25.15 -12.55
C ALA A 79 5.27 26.02 -12.05
N ASP A 80 6.30 25.43 -11.44
CA ASP A 80 7.38 26.18 -10.78
C ASP A 80 8.78 25.63 -11.09
N ARG A 81 9.06 25.40 -12.38
CA ARG A 81 10.41 25.07 -12.86
C ARG A 81 10.76 25.78 -14.16
#